data_AF-A0A7X4FA26-F1
#
_entry.id   AF-A0A7X4FA26-F1
#
_cell.length_a   1.000
_cell.length_b   1.000
_cell.length_c   1.000
_cell.angle_alpha   90.00
_cell.angle_beta   90.00
_cell.angle_gamma   90.00
#
_symmetry.space_group_name_H-M   'P 1'
#
loop_
_entity.id
_entity.type
_entity.pdbx_description
1 polymer ?
#
loop_
_entity_poly.entity_id
_entity_poly.type
_entity_poly.pdbx_seq_one_letter_code
_entity_poly.pdbx_strand_id
1 'polypeptide(L)' 'MQVKSLDATPKSKLTNLRQTLETMMQRIETGEDIMEQLEGIDALSQELAPTAPKMLLHYLERKSYTKALEFLRAL' A
#
# COMPACT_ATOMS: atom_id res chain seq x y z
N MET A 1 -1.65 25.64 -10.71
CA MET A 1 -0.94 24.38 -10.38
C MET A 1 -1.98 23.38 -9.92
N GLN A 2 -1.92 22.17 -10.46
CA GLN A 2 -3.02 21.20 -10.48
C GLN A 2 -3.49 20.77 -9.08
N VAL A 3 -4.80 20.78 -8.90
CA VAL A 3 -5.51 20.14 -7.79
C VAL A 3 -5.28 18.63 -7.85
N LYS A 4 -4.56 18.07 -6.88
CA LYS A 4 -4.48 16.61 -6.70
C LYS A 4 -5.75 16.18 -5.98
N SER A 5 -6.88 16.18 -6.70
CA SER A 5 -8.09 15.49 -6.26
C SER A 5 -7.80 13.99 -6.32
N LEU A 6 -7.17 13.48 -5.26
CA LEU A 6 -7.07 12.05 -5.03
C LEU A 6 -8.48 11.56 -4.75
N ASP A 7 -9.12 11.03 -5.80
CA ASP A 7 -10.39 10.30 -5.72
C ASP A 7 -10.42 9.48 -4.43
N ALA A 8 -11.37 9.74 -3.53
CA ALA A 8 -11.47 9.07 -2.22
C ALA A 8 -12.02 7.63 -2.31
N THR A 9 -11.93 7.01 -3.49
CA THR A 9 -12.52 5.70 -3.76
C THR A 9 -11.62 4.57 -3.26
N PRO A 10 -12.17 3.43 -2.81
CA PRO A 10 -11.37 2.28 -2.40
C PRO A 10 -10.37 1.81 -3.48
N LYS A 11 -10.72 1.95 -4.76
CA LYS A 11 -9.87 1.56 -5.89
C LYS A 11 -8.60 2.42 -6.01
N SER A 12 -8.70 3.74 -5.79
CA SER A 12 -7.53 4.61 -5.81
C SER A 12 -6.61 4.29 -4.62
N LYS A 13 -7.19 3.99 -3.45
CA LYS A 13 -6.43 3.63 -2.24
C LYS A 13 -5.68 2.29 -2.39
N LEU A 14 -6.29 1.28 -3.01
CA LEU A 14 -5.61 0.02 -3.34
C LEU A 14 -4.46 0.25 -4.33
N THR A 15 -4.66 1.14 -5.31
CA THR A 15 -3.61 1.52 -6.27
C THR A 15 -2.46 2.23 -5.57
N ASN A 16 -2.76 3.15 -4.65
CA ASN A 16 -1.74 3.84 -3.84
C ASN A 16 -0.99 2.85 -2.95
N LEU A 17 -1.68 1.92 -2.29
CA LEU A 17 -1.04 0.90 -1.47
C LEU A 17 -0.07 0.03 -2.29
N ARG A 18 -0.48 -0.38 -3.50
CA ARG A 18 0.38 -1.11 -4.43
C ARG A 18 1.62 -0.30 -4.78
N GLN A 19 1.45 0.97 -5.16
CA GLN A 19 2.55 1.87 -5.51
C GLN A 19 3.53 2.05 -4.32
N THR A 20 3.02 2.27 -3.11
CA THR A 20 3.85 2.43 -1.91
C THR A 20 4.66 1.17 -1.60
N LEU A 21 4.04 -0.02 -1.72
CA LEU A 21 4.74 -1.29 -1.56
C LEU A 21 5.82 -1.50 -2.62
N GLU A 22 5.55 -1.18 -3.88
CA GLU A 22 6.54 -1.27 -4.98
C GLU A 22 7.73 -0.34 -4.73
N THR A 23 7.47 0.91 -4.36
CA THR A 23 8.52 1.88 -4.00
C THR A 23 9.33 1.40 -2.80
N MET A 24 8.68 0.86 -1.77
CA MET A 24 9.38 0.32 -0.60
C MET A 24 10.34 -0.82 -0.99
N MET A 25 9.88 -1.77 -1.82
CA MET A 25 10.72 -2.89 -2.27
C MET A 25 11.93 -2.37 -3.07
N GLN A 26 11.72 -1.42 -3.98
CA GLN A 26 12.80 -0.79 -4.73
C GLN A 26 13.81 -0.10 -3.79
N ARG A 27 13.32 0.66 -2.79
CA ARG A 27 14.19 1.36 -1.82
C ARG A 27 15.00 0.38 -0.97
N ILE A 28 14.43 -0.77 -0.60
CA ILE A 28 15.16 -1.84 0.10
C ILE A 28 16.32 -2.36 -0.78
N GLU A 29 16.07 -2.55 -2.08
CA GLU A 29 17.11 -3.02 -3.01
C GLU A 29 18.23 -1.99 -3.22
N THR A 30 17.92 -0.69 -3.20
CA THR A 30 18.88 0.40 -3.36
C THR A 30 19.54 0.86 -2.05
N GLY A 31 19.07 0.37 -0.90
CA GLY A 31 19.54 0.78 0.42
C GLY A 31 19.06 2.18 0.85
N GLU A 32 17.96 2.65 0.28
CA GLU A 32 17.32 3.92 0.62
C GLU A 32 16.40 3.81 1.85
N ASP A 33 16.13 4.94 2.51
CA ASP A 33 15.22 4.98 3.66
C ASP A 33 13.78 4.64 3.28
N ILE A 34 13.12 3.81 4.09
CA ILE A 34 11.75 3.32 3.85
C ILE A 34 10.70 3.85 4.83
N MET A 35 11.06 4.79 5.70
CA MET A 35 10.19 5.21 6.81
C MET A 35 8.89 5.83 6.29
N GLU A 36 8.98 6.67 5.26
CA GLU A 36 7.83 7.27 4.59
C GLU A 36 6.86 6.21 4.01
N GLN A 37 7.40 5.13 3.44
CA GLN A 37 6.58 4.06 2.87
C GLN A 37 5.89 3.25 3.96
N LEU A 38 6.57 2.97 5.08
CA LEU A 38 5.97 2.28 6.21
C LEU A 38 4.80 3.07 6.80
N GLU A 39 4.99 4.36 7.05
CA GLU A 39 3.92 5.26 7.52
C GLU A 39 2.74 5.32 6.54
N GLY A 40 3.04 5.43 5.24
CA GLY A 40 2.03 5.41 4.19
C GLY A 40 1.24 4.10 4.11
N ILE A 41 1.91 2.96 4.27
CA ILE A 41 1.26 1.64 4.30
C ILE A 41 0.34 1.52 5.51
N ASP A 42 0.77 1.94 6.69
CA ASP A 42 -0.05 1.87 7.90
C ASP A 42 -1.30 2.74 7.78
N ALA A 43 -1.17 3.98 7.29
CA ALA A 43 -2.30 4.88 7.04
C ALA A 43 -3.29 4.29 6.02
N LEU A 44 -2.80 3.83 4.87
CA LEU A 44 -3.62 3.22 3.83
C LEU A 44 -4.31 1.94 4.33
N SER A 45 -3.64 1.13 5.15
CA SER A 45 -4.20 -0.11 5.72
C SER A 45 -5.41 0.19 6.61
N GLN A 46 -5.33 1.22 7.46
CA GLN A 46 -6.45 1.64 8.31
C GLN A 46 -7.62 2.18 7.49
N GLU A 47 -7.33 2.99 6.47
CA GLU A 47 -8.36 3.55 5.60
C GLU A 47 -9.07 2.50 4.73
N LEU A 48 -8.33 1.46 4.32
CA LEU A 48 -8.83 0.37 3.49
C LEU A 48 -9.57 -0.70 4.30
N ALA A 49 -9.29 -0.85 5.60
CA ALA A 49 -9.86 -1.89 6.47
C ALA A 49 -11.38 -2.13 6.31
N PRO A 50 -12.24 -1.11 6.14
CA PRO A 50 -13.68 -1.34 5.99
C PRO A 50 -14.10 -1.95 4.64
N THR A 51 -13.25 -1.85 3.61
CA THR A 51 -13.62 -2.18 2.21
C THR A 51 -12.66 -3.14 1.51
N ALA A 52 -11.48 -3.40 2.10
CA ALA A 52 -10.47 -4.25 1.52
C ALA A 52 -10.79 -5.75 1.68
N PRO A 53 -10.31 -6.59 0.75
CA PRO A 53 -10.36 -8.04 0.92
C PRO A 53 -9.67 -8.49 2.21
N LYS A 54 -10.31 -9.41 2.95
CA LYS A 54 -9.76 -9.95 4.23
C LYS A 54 -8.33 -10.50 4.09
N MET A 55 -8.02 -11.13 2.96
CA MET A 55 -6.67 -11.65 2.69
C MET A 55 -5.61 -10.55 2.60
N LEU A 56 -5.95 -9.40 2.00
CA LEU A 56 -5.04 -8.26 1.94
C LEU A 56 -4.75 -7.73 3.35
N LEU A 57 -5.80 -7.55 4.17
CA LEU A 57 -5.67 -7.10 5.55
C LEU A 57 -4.80 -8.06 6.37
N HIS A 58 -5.01 -9.36 6.22
CA HIS A 58 -4.20 -10.37 6.88
C HIS A 58 -2.70 -10.26 6.55
N TYR A 59 -2.34 -10.01 5.29
CA TYR A 59 -0.95 -9.82 4.91
C TYR A 59 -0.35 -8.54 5.48
N LEU A 60 -1.11 -7.44 5.51
CA LEU A 60 -0.68 -6.15 6.07
C LEU A 60 -0.47 -6.24 7.58
N GLU A 61 -1.38 -6.84 8.33
CA GLU A 61 -1.28 -7.07 9.79
C GLU A 61 -0.03 -7.88 10.17
N ARG A 62 0.34 -8.85 9.33
CA ARG A 62 1.53 -9.69 9.54
C ARG A 62 2.82 -9.06 8.99
N LYS A 63 2.76 -7.83 8.48
CA LYS A 63 3.87 -7.15 7.77
C LYS A 63 4.45 -8.01 6.64
N SER A 64 3.62 -8.84 6.03
CA SER A 64 4.00 -9.68 4.89
C SER A 64 3.85 -8.89 3.60
N TYR A 65 4.65 -7.83 3.47
CA TYR A 65 4.53 -6.83 2.41
C TYR A 65 4.73 -7.42 1.00
N THR A 66 5.58 -8.43 0.85
CA THR A 66 5.71 -9.18 -0.41
C THR A 66 4.41 -9.89 -0.79
N LYS A 67 3.73 -10.54 0.16
CA LYS A 67 2.45 -11.22 -0.07
C LYS A 67 1.31 -10.23 -0.32
N ALA A 68 1.30 -9.10 0.39
CA ALA A 68 0.38 -8.02 0.14
C ALA A 68 0.52 -7.48 -1.30
N LEU A 69 1.77 -7.28 -1.76
CA LEU A 69 2.05 -6.81 -3.11
C LEU A 69 1.67 -7.84 -4.19
N GLU A 70 2.00 -9.12 -3.99
CA GLU A 70 1.55 -10.22 -4.86
C GLU A 70 0.03 -10.25 -4.99
N PHE A 71 -0.68 -10.13 -3.87
CA PHE A 71 -2.14 -10.09 -3.86
C PHE A 71 -2.69 -8.89 -4.63
N LEU A 72 -2.13 -7.69 -4.41
CA LEU A 72 -2.56 -6.46 -5.09
C LEU A 72 -2.28 -6.48 -6.61
N ARG A 73 -1.26 -7.21 -7.07
CA ARG A 73 -0.96 -7.39 -8.51
C ARG A 73 -1.93 -8.34 -9.20
N ALA A 74 -2.61 -9.19 -8.43
CA ALA A 74 -3.56 -10.18 -8.94
C ALA A 74 -5.03 -9.72 -8.89
N LEU A 75 -5.31 -8.56 -8.28
CA LEU A 75 -6.62 -7.89 -8.27
C LEU A 75 -6.90 -7.16 -9.59
#